data_AF-A0A2G2P0D7-F1
#
_entry.id   AF-A0A2G2P0D7-F1
#
_cell.length_a   1.000
_cell.length_b   1.000
_cell.length_c   1.000
_cell.angle_alpha   90.00
_cell.angle_beta   90.00
_cell.angle_gamma   90.00
#
_symmetry.space_group_name_H-M   'P 1'
#
loop_
_entity.id
_entity.type
_entity.pdbx_description
1 polymer ?
#
loop_
_entity_poly.entity_id
_entity_poly.type
_entity_poly.pdbx_seq_one_letter_code
_entity_poly.pdbx_strand_id
1 'polypeptide(L)'
;MGCYNSIVINASYDKVWGVLKNFHDLSWSKNVVSKVAIIGQKSSEEIGAKRILNDAFQETLLSLDNELMKFTYSIDDGPDVVSKNNVKGYIGEVTVFPVSENNTSFVLWTSHWKSEKKGGVAEFCNPIYHALLQDLKSYFS
;
A
#
# COMPACT_ATOMS: atom_id res chain seq x y z
N MET A 1 -5.11 16.12 4.26
CA MET A 1 -5.84 15.03 4.95
C MET A 1 -5.14 13.73 4.59
N GLY A 2 -5.22 12.71 5.43
CA GLY A 2 -4.47 11.49 5.23
C GLY A 2 -4.94 10.33 6.09
N CYS A 3 -4.47 9.14 5.77
CA CYS A 3 -4.58 7.97 6.64
C CYS A 3 -3.22 7.69 7.30
N TYR A 4 -3.26 7.13 8.51
CA TYR A 4 -2.08 6.66 9.23
C TYR A 4 -2.46 5.35 9.90
N ASN A 5 -1.91 4.24 9.41
CA ASN A 5 -2.15 2.91 9.95
C ASN A 5 -0.82 2.19 10.12
N SER A 6 -0.65 1.47 11.20
CA SER A 6 0.58 0.74 11.48
C SER A 6 0.33 -0.57 12.20
N ILE A 7 1.30 -1.48 12.13
CA ILE A 7 1.24 -2.76 12.80
C ILE A 7 2.65 -3.29 13.09
N VAL A 8 2.77 -4.12 14.13
CA VAL A 8 3.97 -4.92 14.38
C VAL A 8 3.77 -6.32 13.80
N ILE A 9 4.74 -6.77 13.00
CA ILE A 9 4.78 -8.07 12.35
C ILE A 9 5.82 -8.94 13.04
N ASN A 10 5.46 -10.18 13.41
CA ASN A 10 6.36 -11.14 14.07
C ASN A 10 7.34 -11.80 13.09
N ALA A 11 8.03 -10.98 12.29
CA ALA A 11 9.06 -11.39 11.36
C ALA A 11 10.10 -10.27 11.21
N SER A 12 11.31 -10.64 10.81
CA SER A 12 12.39 -9.69 10.56
C SER A 12 12.05 -8.74 9.39
N TYR A 13 12.56 -7.51 9.50
CA TYR A 13 12.27 -6.41 8.56
C TYR A 13 12.62 -6.76 7.10
N ASP A 14 13.70 -7.51 6.86
CA ASP A 14 14.12 -7.98 5.54
C ASP A 14 13.11 -8.95 4.90
N LYS A 15 12.53 -9.85 5.69
CA LYS A 15 11.48 -10.78 5.21
C LYS A 15 10.20 -10.04 4.87
N VAL A 16 9.77 -9.12 5.74
CA VAL A 16 8.58 -8.30 5.51
C VAL A 16 8.76 -7.41 4.29
N TRP A 17 9.91 -6.76 4.16
CA TRP A 17 10.23 -5.96 2.98
C TRP A 17 10.30 -6.79 1.70
N GLY A 18 10.87 -7.99 1.75
CA GLY A 18 10.92 -8.92 0.61
C GLY A 18 9.55 -9.25 0.04
N VAL A 19 8.50 -9.27 0.87
CA VAL A 19 7.10 -9.41 0.45
C VAL A 19 6.54 -8.10 -0.09
N LEU A 20 6.71 -7.00 0.65
CA LEU A 20 6.07 -5.71 0.34
C LEU A 20 6.66 -5.00 -0.89
N LYS A 21 7.96 -5.17 -1.18
CA LYS A 21 8.63 -4.49 -2.29
C LYS A 21 8.15 -4.97 -3.67
N ASN A 22 7.57 -6.16 -3.75
CA ASN A 22 7.00 -6.68 -4.99
C ASN A 22 5.64 -6.02 -5.26
N PHE A 23 5.65 -4.87 -5.95
CA PHE A 23 4.44 -4.09 -6.21
C PHE A 23 3.34 -4.84 -6.99
N HIS A 24 3.64 -5.92 -7.71
CA HIS A 24 2.62 -6.69 -8.43
C HIS A 24 2.08 -7.89 -7.63
N ASP A 25 2.65 -8.17 -6.46
CA ASP A 25 2.22 -9.29 -5.62
C ASP A 25 1.55 -8.81 -4.34
N LEU A 26 0.24 -9.05 -4.27
CA LEU A 26 -0.56 -8.88 -3.06
C LEU A 26 -1.22 -10.21 -2.63
N SER A 27 -0.61 -11.35 -2.99
CA SER A 27 -1.11 -12.68 -2.63
C SER A 27 -1.09 -12.94 -1.12
N TRP A 28 -0.38 -12.12 -0.35
CA TRP A 28 -0.40 -12.08 1.11
C TRP A 28 -1.69 -11.46 1.68
N SER A 29 -2.45 -10.70 0.88
CA SER A 29 -3.67 -9.98 1.29
C SER A 29 -4.96 -10.55 0.70
N LYS A 30 -5.20 -11.85 0.90
CA LYS A 30 -6.30 -12.56 0.22
C LYS A 30 -7.70 -12.12 0.65
N ASN A 31 -7.84 -11.51 1.84
CA ASN A 31 -9.15 -11.05 2.32
C ASN A 31 -9.50 -9.66 1.78
N VAL A 32 -8.50 -8.89 1.32
CA VAL A 32 -8.70 -7.54 0.75
C VAL A 32 -8.53 -7.53 -0.76
N VAL A 33 -7.55 -8.25 -1.30
CA VAL A 33 -7.17 -8.25 -2.71
C VAL A 33 -7.43 -9.62 -3.31
N SER A 34 -8.51 -9.74 -4.09
CA SER A 34 -8.86 -10.94 -4.82
C SER A 34 -8.25 -11.00 -6.20
N LYS A 35 -7.84 -9.85 -6.76
CA LYS A 35 -7.32 -9.74 -8.12
C LYS A 35 -6.31 -8.62 -8.26
N VAL A 36 -5.21 -8.91 -8.97
CA VAL A 36 -4.21 -7.94 -9.40
C VAL A 36 -4.05 -8.08 -10.91
N ALA A 37 -4.38 -7.03 -11.67
CA ALA A 37 -4.11 -6.96 -13.11
C ALA A 37 -2.91 -6.03 -13.36
N ILE A 38 -1.83 -6.56 -13.93
CA ILE A 38 -0.64 -5.78 -14.27
C ILE A 38 -0.89 -5.00 -15.56
N ILE A 39 -0.51 -3.73 -15.59
CA ILE A 39 -0.67 -2.85 -16.75
C ILE A 39 0.70 -2.46 -17.29
N GLY A 40 0.94 -2.76 -18.58
CA GLY A 40 2.21 -2.47 -19.25
C GLY A 40 3.24 -3.60 -19.09
N GLN A 41 4.50 -3.26 -19.34
CA GLN A 41 5.62 -4.23 -19.40
C GLN A 41 6.66 -4.01 -18.30
N LYS A 42 6.47 -3.00 -17.45
CA LYS A 42 7.40 -2.67 -16.37
C LYS A 42 7.36 -3.76 -15.30
N SER A 43 8.52 -4.09 -14.73
CA SER A 43 8.59 -5.05 -13.63
C SER A 43 8.01 -4.47 -12.34
N SER A 44 7.69 -5.31 -11.36
CA SER A 44 7.07 -4.86 -10.10
C SER A 44 7.94 -3.94 -9.24
N GLU A 45 9.26 -3.90 -9.48
CA GLU A 45 10.19 -3.03 -8.75
C GLU A 45 10.64 -1.83 -9.60
N GLU A 46 10.09 -1.66 -10.80
CA GLU A 46 10.44 -0.56 -11.70
C GLU A 46 9.51 0.64 -11.50
N ILE A 47 10.09 1.84 -11.28
CA ILE A 47 9.31 3.07 -11.13
C ILE A 47 8.41 3.30 -12.34
N GLY A 48 7.14 3.57 -12.08
CA GLY A 48 6.08 3.69 -13.08
C GLY A 48 5.38 2.37 -13.41
N ALA A 49 5.72 1.26 -12.74
CA ALA A 49 4.93 0.03 -12.76
C ALA A 49 3.49 0.29 -12.34
N LYS A 50 2.53 -0.41 -12.96
CA LYS A 50 1.10 -0.13 -12.79
C LYS A 50 0.31 -1.38 -12.55
N ARG A 51 -0.72 -1.26 -11.71
CA ARG A 51 -1.64 -2.35 -11.39
C ARG A 51 -3.07 -1.86 -11.26
N ILE A 52 -4.02 -2.78 -11.46
CA ILE A 52 -5.42 -2.61 -11.09
C ILE A 52 -5.75 -3.63 -10.01
N LEU A 53 -6.19 -3.16 -8.84
CA LEU A 53 -6.62 -4.01 -7.73
C LEU A 53 -8.14 -4.15 -7.73
N ASN A 54 -8.62 -5.40 -7.69
CA ASN A 54 -10.04 -5.76 -7.65
C ASN A 54 -10.89 -5.06 -8.74
N ASP A 55 -10.30 -4.83 -9.92
CA ASP A 55 -10.92 -4.09 -11.03
C ASP A 55 -11.37 -2.65 -10.67
N ALA A 56 -10.89 -2.12 -9.54
CA ALA A 56 -11.36 -0.87 -8.95
C ALA A 56 -10.25 0.17 -8.81
N PHE A 57 -9.14 -0.17 -8.16
CA PHE A 57 -8.07 0.79 -7.86
C PHE A 57 -6.98 0.73 -8.91
N GLN A 58 -6.80 1.79 -9.69
CA GLN A 58 -5.69 1.92 -10.63
C GLN A 58 -4.54 2.62 -9.91
N GLU A 59 -3.39 1.96 -9.83
CA GLU A 59 -2.25 2.46 -9.07
C GLU A 59 -0.97 2.46 -9.89
N THR A 60 -0.11 3.45 -9.64
CA THR A 60 1.22 3.57 -10.24
C THR A 60 2.28 3.66 -9.14
N LEU A 61 3.35 2.87 -9.24
CA LEU A 61 4.53 2.96 -8.37
C LEU A 61 5.32 4.24 -8.68
N LEU A 62 5.58 5.06 -7.66
CA LEU A 62 6.23 6.37 -7.81
C LEU A 62 7.66 6.39 -7.28
N SER A 63 7.93 5.65 -6.20
CA SER A 63 9.28 5.46 -5.67
C SER A 63 9.42 4.08 -5.04
N LEU A 64 10.65 3.55 -5.04
CA LEU A 64 11.04 2.33 -4.38
C LEU A 64 12.48 2.53 -3.88
N ASP A 65 12.66 2.41 -2.58
CA ASP A 65 13.94 2.57 -1.90
C ASP A 65 14.17 1.34 -1.02
N ASN A 66 15.13 0.50 -1.43
CA ASN A 66 15.45 -0.73 -0.73
C ASN A 66 16.32 -0.49 0.52
N GLU A 67 17.02 0.64 0.60
CA GLU A 67 17.85 0.98 1.78
C GLU A 67 16.96 1.51 2.90
N LEU A 68 16.00 2.37 2.57
CA LEU A 68 15.01 2.88 3.50
C LEU A 68 13.79 1.96 3.69
N MET A 69 13.71 0.87 2.91
CA MET A 69 12.58 -0.07 2.88
C MET A 69 11.24 0.64 2.76
N LYS A 70 11.16 1.51 1.76
CA LYS A 70 10.05 2.41 1.52
C LYS A 70 9.64 2.40 0.07
N PHE A 71 8.35 2.39 -0.20
CA PHE A 71 7.83 2.72 -1.53
C PHE A 71 6.66 3.68 -1.43
N THR A 72 6.45 4.42 -2.52
CA THR A 72 5.27 5.28 -2.68
C THR A 72 4.55 4.94 -3.97
N TYR A 73 3.23 5.13 -3.97
CA TYR A 73 2.38 4.89 -5.13
C TYR A 73 1.26 5.92 -5.19
N SER A 74 0.74 6.16 -6.39
CA SER A 74 -0.50 6.93 -6.59
C SER A 74 -1.70 6.01 -6.73
N ILE A 75 -2.88 6.51 -6.33
CA ILE A 75 -4.16 6.04 -6.86
C ILE A 75 -4.52 6.99 -8.00
N ASP A 76 -4.44 6.50 -9.24
CA ASP A 76 -4.67 7.27 -10.47
C ASP A 76 -6.17 7.37 -10.78
N ASP A 77 -6.93 6.31 -10.47
CA ASP A 77 -8.38 6.29 -10.52
C ASP A 77 -8.93 5.21 -9.59
N GLY A 78 -10.20 5.32 -9.20
CA GLY A 78 -10.80 4.41 -8.23
C GLY A 78 -12.31 4.55 -8.09
N PRO A 79 -12.92 3.87 -7.10
CA PRO A 79 -14.31 4.08 -6.71
C PRO A 79 -14.61 5.56 -6.49
N ASP A 80 -15.87 5.99 -6.65
CA ASP A 80 -16.29 7.41 -6.62
C ASP A 80 -15.61 8.26 -5.54
N VAL A 81 -15.46 7.71 -4.33
CA VAL A 81 -14.83 8.35 -3.18
C VAL A 81 -13.36 8.72 -3.44
N VAL A 82 -12.60 7.89 -4.14
CA VAL A 82 -11.17 8.08 -4.48
C VAL A 82 -10.93 8.31 -5.97
N SER A 83 -11.99 8.49 -6.76
CA SER A 83 -11.89 8.75 -8.19
C SER A 83 -11.04 9.98 -8.50
N LYS A 84 -10.41 10.02 -9.68
CA LYS A 84 -9.57 11.15 -10.12
C LYS A 84 -10.28 12.51 -10.16
N ASN A 85 -11.61 12.48 -10.26
CA ASN A 85 -12.45 13.68 -10.26
C ASN A 85 -12.67 14.21 -8.85
N ASN A 86 -12.57 13.36 -7.83
CA ASN A 86 -12.82 13.73 -6.44
C ASN A 86 -11.51 13.99 -5.67
N VAL A 87 -10.45 13.25 -6.01
CA VAL A 87 -9.17 13.28 -5.30
C VAL A 87 -8.03 13.59 -6.25
N LYS A 88 -7.18 14.54 -5.87
CA LYS A 88 -5.99 14.96 -6.63
C LYS A 88 -4.73 14.67 -5.84
N GLY A 89 -3.75 14.06 -6.52
CA GLY A 89 -2.44 13.77 -5.95
C GLY A 89 -2.53 12.85 -4.73
N TYR A 90 -3.30 11.76 -4.84
CA TYR A 90 -3.28 10.71 -3.83
C TYR A 90 -1.91 10.03 -3.85
N ILE A 91 -1.27 9.97 -2.68
CA ILE A 91 0.00 9.28 -2.49
C ILE A 91 -0.16 8.36 -1.30
N GLY A 92 -0.01 7.05 -1.52
CA GLY A 92 0.21 6.07 -0.49
C GLY A 92 1.70 5.86 -0.27
N GLU A 93 2.11 5.65 0.98
CA GLU A 93 3.49 5.36 1.37
C GLU A 93 3.49 4.17 2.32
N VAL A 94 4.36 3.20 2.04
CA VAL A 94 4.63 2.04 2.91
C VAL A 94 6.08 2.09 3.31
N THR A 95 6.35 2.00 4.61
CA THR A 95 7.71 1.92 5.17
C THR A 95 7.79 0.77 6.16
N VAL A 96 8.88 -0.01 6.11
CA VAL A 96 9.19 -1.07 7.08
C VAL A 96 10.35 -0.63 7.95
N PHE A 97 10.16 -0.70 9.27
CA PHE A 97 11.18 -0.37 10.26
C PHE A 97 11.59 -1.63 11.04
N PRO A 98 12.88 -1.82 11.34
CA PRO A 98 13.32 -2.87 12.24
C PRO A 98 12.92 -2.54 13.69
N VAL A 99 12.41 -3.54 14.41
CA VAL A 99 12.28 -3.49 15.88
C VAL A 99 13.43 -4.30 16.46
N SER A 100 14.52 -3.60 16.79
CA SER A 100 15.80 -4.21 17.17
C SER A 100 15.76 -4.97 18.49
N GLU A 101 14.82 -4.65 19.39
CA GLU A 101 14.68 -5.30 20.70
C GLU A 101 14.37 -6.80 20.58
N ASN A 102 13.57 -7.20 19.60
CA ASN A 102 13.01 -8.56 19.51
C ASN A 102 13.05 -9.14 18.09
N ASN A 103 13.82 -8.54 17.17
CA ASN A 103 13.95 -8.96 15.78
C ASN A 103 12.61 -9.06 15.03
N THR A 104 11.65 -8.20 15.38
CA THR A 104 10.38 -8.03 14.66
C THR A 104 10.45 -6.80 13.75
N SER A 105 9.34 -6.44 13.12
CA SER A 105 9.26 -5.26 12.27
C SER A 105 8.00 -4.44 12.53
N PHE A 106 8.11 -3.14 12.35
CA PHE A 106 7.02 -2.19 12.39
C PHE A 106 6.74 -1.71 10.97
N VAL A 107 5.52 -1.94 10.49
CA VAL A 107 5.08 -1.51 9.16
C VAL A 107 4.19 -0.28 9.33
N LEU A 108 4.53 0.79 8.63
CA LEU A 108 3.75 2.02 8.56
C LEU A 108 3.18 2.18 7.16
N TRP A 109 1.86 2.35 7.08
CA TRP A 109 1.16 2.70 5.85
C TRP A 109 0.45 4.04 6.04
N THR A 110 0.92 5.05 5.32
CA THR A 110 0.29 6.37 5.30
C THR A 110 -0.26 6.68 3.92
N SER A 111 -1.17 7.65 3.88
CA SER A 111 -1.54 8.28 2.62
C SER A 111 -1.87 9.74 2.82
N HIS A 112 -1.71 10.52 1.76
CA HIS A 112 -2.12 11.91 1.73
C HIS A 112 -2.69 12.28 0.37
N TRP A 113 -3.60 13.25 0.35
CA TRP A 113 -4.23 13.72 -0.86
C TRP A 113 -4.79 15.14 -0.70
N LYS A 114 -5.12 15.75 -1.83
CA LYS A 114 -5.94 16.96 -1.91
C LYS A 114 -7.35 16.57 -2.38
N SER A 115 -8.37 16.97 -1.65
CA SER A 115 -9.78 16.69 -1.99
C SER A 115 -10.56 18.01 -2.05
N GLU A 116 -11.42 18.15 -3.05
CA GLU A 116 -12.36 19.27 -3.14
C GLU A 116 -13.57 19.07 -2.20
N LYS A 117 -13.91 17.81 -1.90
CA LYS A 117 -14.93 17.45 -0.91
C LYS A 117 -14.30 17.25 0.48
N LYS A 118 -14.97 17.75 1.53
CA LYS A 118 -14.58 17.46 2.92
C LYS A 118 -15.09 16.07 3.33
N GLY A 119 -14.19 15.22 3.83
CA GLY A 119 -14.52 13.91 4.41
C GLY A 119 -14.76 12.77 3.40
N GLY A 120 -14.98 11.57 3.90
CA GLY A 120 -15.34 10.36 3.15
C GLY A 120 -14.14 9.51 2.72
N VAL A 121 -13.06 10.14 2.27
CA VAL A 121 -11.88 9.41 1.75
C VAL A 121 -11.15 8.64 2.86
N ALA A 122 -10.92 9.28 4.01
CA ALA A 122 -10.21 8.62 5.11
C ALA A 122 -11.09 7.52 5.75
N GLU A 123 -12.39 7.77 5.87
CA GLU A 123 -13.38 6.82 6.38
C GLU A 123 -13.50 5.59 5.47
N PHE A 124 -13.33 5.77 4.17
CA PHE A 124 -13.30 4.68 3.20
C PHE A 124 -11.95 3.93 3.19
N CYS A 125 -10.82 4.64 3.21
CA CYS A 125 -9.50 4.02 3.07
C CYS A 125 -8.95 3.40 4.37
N ASN A 126 -9.23 3.97 5.56
CA ASN A 126 -8.69 3.45 6.82
C ASN A 126 -9.05 1.97 7.08
N PRO A 127 -10.30 1.53 6.91
CA PRO A 127 -10.65 0.12 7.06
C PRO A 127 -9.89 -0.80 6.09
N ILE A 128 -9.65 -0.35 4.85
CA ILE A 128 -8.89 -1.10 3.84
C ILE A 128 -7.43 -1.24 4.28
N TYR A 129 -6.79 -0.14 4.72
CA TYR A 129 -5.42 -0.17 5.24
C TYR A 129 -5.29 -1.03 6.49
N HIS A 130 -6.24 -0.95 7.40
CA HIS A 130 -6.27 -1.80 8.58
C HIS A 130 -6.34 -3.28 8.18
N ALA A 131 -7.25 -3.65 7.28
CA ALA A 131 -7.41 -5.02 6.82
C ALA A 131 -6.16 -5.53 6.08
N LEU A 132 -5.54 -4.72 5.22
CA LEU A 132 -4.26 -5.04 4.57
C LEU A 132 -3.20 -5.36 5.62
N LEU A 133 -3.01 -4.49 6.61
CA LEU A 133 -2.00 -4.72 7.65
C LEU A 133 -2.30 -5.98 8.50
N GLN A 134 -3.58 -6.29 8.77
CA GLN A 134 -3.95 -7.54 9.45
C GLN A 134 -3.63 -8.76 8.60
N ASP A 135 -3.95 -8.74 7.31
CA ASP A 135 -3.62 -9.85 6.41
C ASP A 135 -2.10 -10.06 6.31
N LEU A 136 -1.31 -8.98 6.23
CA LEU A 136 0.15 -9.06 6.28
C LEU A 136 0.63 -9.72 7.57
N LYS A 137 0.05 -9.36 8.72
CA LYS A 137 0.39 -9.98 9.99
C LYS A 137 0.05 -11.47 10.02
N SER A 138 -1.13 -11.84 9.52
CA SER A 138 -1.55 -13.24 9.40
C SER A 138 -0.65 -14.04 8.45
N TYR A 139 -0.14 -13.44 7.38
CA TYR A 139 0.78 -14.09 6.44
C TYR A 139 2.10 -14.52 7.09
N PHE A 140 2.55 -13.80 8.13
CA PHE A 140 3.78 -14.10 8.89
C PHE A 140 3.53 -14.82 10.23
N SER A 141 2.29 -15.26 10.50
CA SER A 141 1.92 -15.97 11.73
C SER A 141 1.99 -17.48 11.58
#